data_AF-A0AAF0UXM2-F1
#
_entry.id   AF-A0AAF0UXM2-F1
#
_cell.length_a   1.000
_cell.length_b   1.000
_cell.length_c   1.000
_cell.angle_alpha   90.00
_cell.angle_beta   90.00
_cell.angle_gamma   90.00
#
_symmetry.space_group_name_H-M   'P 1'
#
loop_
_entity.id
_entity.type
_entity.pdbx_description
1 polymer ?
#
loop_
_entity_poly.entity_id
_entity_poly.type
_entity_poly.pdbx_seq_one_letter_code
_entity_poly.pdbx_strand_id
1 'polypeptide(L)'
;MKGVMRFGKKGKLSPRYIGPYHIAKRIGNVSYELELPQELAAVHSVFHISMLKKCIGDPSLILPTKSIRIKDNLSYEGVPVQILDSYVRRLRTKYVASVKVLWRN
;
A
#
# COMPACT_ATOMS: atom_id res chain seq x y z
N MET A 1 5.09 15.74 -14.75
CA MET A 1 4.66 14.43 -14.19
C MET A 1 3.75 14.70 -12.99
N LYS A 2 2.45 14.40 -13.09
CA LYS A 2 1.50 14.55 -11.97
C LYS A 2 1.87 13.50 -10.90
N GLY A 3 1.94 13.93 -9.64
CA GLY A 3 2.38 13.09 -8.53
C GLY A 3 1.55 11.82 -8.40
N VAL A 4 2.19 10.73 -7.98
CA VAL A 4 1.49 9.47 -7.66
C VAL A 4 0.46 9.77 -6.57
N MET A 5 -0.82 9.58 -6.89
CA MET A 5 -1.92 9.71 -5.94
C MET A 5 -1.69 8.70 -4.82
N ARG A 6 -1.53 9.19 -3.59
CA ARG A 6 -1.28 8.35 -2.41
C ARG A 6 -2.57 8.19 -1.64
N PHE A 7 -2.81 6.98 -1.15
CA PHE A 7 -3.87 6.76 -0.19
C PHE A 7 -3.48 7.33 1.19
N GLY A 8 -4.42 8.00 1.86
CA GLY A 8 -4.20 8.60 3.18
C GLY A 8 -3.37 9.88 3.22
N LYS A 9 -3.00 10.31 4.43
CA LYS A 9 -2.27 11.58 4.66
C LYS A 9 -0.85 11.51 4.09
N LYS A 10 -0.45 12.58 3.38
CA LYS A 10 0.92 12.79 2.89
C LYS A 10 1.83 13.06 4.09
N GLY A 11 2.78 12.18 4.36
CA GLY A 11 3.70 12.33 5.49
C GLY A 11 4.90 11.37 5.39
N LYS A 12 5.89 11.56 6.27
CA LYS A 12 6.99 10.60 6.40
C LYS A 12 6.43 9.29 6.96
N LEU A 13 6.88 8.17 6.41
CA LEU A 13 6.45 6.82 6.77
C LEU A 13 4.99 6.47 6.45
N SER A 14 4.21 7.32 5.76
CA SER A 14 2.87 6.92 5.35
C SER A 14 2.91 5.81 4.28
N PRO A 15 2.01 4.81 4.37
CA PRO A 15 1.99 3.72 3.41
C PRO A 15 1.69 4.25 2.01
N ARG A 16 2.44 3.76 1.02
CA ARG A 16 2.30 4.19 -0.38
C ARG A 16 1.29 3.36 -1.16
N TYR A 17 1.17 2.08 -0.82
CA TYR A 17 0.26 1.12 -1.43
C TYR A 17 -0.59 0.50 -0.34
N ILE A 18 -1.82 0.13 -0.67
CA ILE A 18 -2.76 -0.53 0.22
C ILE A 18 -3.03 -1.90 -0.33
N GLY A 19 -2.85 -2.91 0.51
CA GLY A 19 -3.29 -4.27 0.24
C GLY A 19 -2.62 -4.91 -0.97
N PRO A 20 -2.48 -6.23 -0.95
CA PRO A 20 -2.47 -6.99 -2.16
C PRO A 20 -3.93 -7.31 -2.50
N TYR A 21 -4.29 -7.09 -3.76
CA TYR A 21 -5.59 -7.49 -4.27
C TYR A 21 -5.38 -8.42 -5.46
N HIS A 22 -6.26 -9.40 -5.58
CA HIS A 22 -6.26 -10.30 -6.73
C HIS A 22 -6.75 -9.54 -7.97
N ILE A 23 -6.14 -9.83 -9.11
CA ILE A 23 -6.60 -9.30 -10.39
C ILE A 23 -7.73 -10.23 -10.85
N ALA A 24 -8.97 -9.72 -10.83
CA ALA A 24 -10.13 -10.44 -11.35
C ALA A 24 -10.04 -10.56 -12.88
N LYS A 25 -9.73 -9.45 -13.55
CA LYS A 25 -9.74 -9.38 -15.01
C LYS A 25 -8.78 -8.31 -15.53
N ARG A 26 -8.24 -8.53 -16.72
CA ARG A 26 -7.56 -7.48 -17.49
C ARG A 26 -8.54 -6.81 -18.45
N ILE A 27 -8.69 -5.49 -18.37
CA ILE A 27 -9.56 -4.69 -19.23
C ILE A 27 -8.68 -3.91 -20.22
N GLY A 28 -8.62 -4.40 -21.46
CA GLY A 28 -7.75 -3.84 -22.48
C GLY A 28 -6.27 -3.95 -22.16
N ASN A 29 -5.47 -3.07 -22.75
CA ASN A 29 -4.01 -3.20 -22.66
C ASN A 29 -3.44 -2.69 -21.33
N VAL A 30 -4.08 -1.70 -20.70
CA VAL A 30 -3.50 -0.92 -19.61
C VAL A 30 -4.35 -0.87 -18.33
N SER A 31 -5.55 -1.45 -18.32
CA SER A 31 -6.42 -1.43 -17.16
C SER A 31 -6.65 -2.84 -16.61
N TYR A 32 -6.77 -2.94 -15.29
CA TYR A 32 -7.00 -4.19 -14.57
C TYR A 32 -8.10 -3.98 -13.54
N GLU A 33 -8.99 -4.94 -13.46
CA GLU A 33 -10.02 -5.04 -12.44
C GLU A 33 -9.49 -5.86 -11.27
N LEU A 34 -9.61 -5.31 -10.07
CA LEU A 34 -9.17 -5.93 -8.82
C LEU A 34 -10.36 -6.43 -8.01
N GLU A 35 -10.18 -7.56 -7.34
CA GLU A 35 -11.09 -8.04 -6.29
C GLU A 35 -10.86 -7.21 -5.02
N LEU A 36 -11.64 -6.14 -4.89
CA LEU A 36 -11.62 -5.30 -3.70
C LEU A 36 -12.57 -5.84 -2.64
N PRO A 37 -12.21 -5.75 -1.35
CA PRO A 37 -13.08 -6.17 -0.27
C PRO A 37 -14.22 -5.16 -0.09
N GLN A 38 -15.30 -5.57 0.58
CA GLN A 38 -16.53 -4.78 0.68
C GLN A 38 -16.32 -3.44 1.41
N GLU A 39 -15.32 -3.32 2.28
CA GLU A 39 -14.98 -2.03 2.92
C GLU A 39 -14.52 -0.97 1.92
N LEU A 40 -14.13 -1.39 0.71
CA LEU A 40 -13.70 -0.52 -0.40
C LEU A 40 -14.75 -0.41 -1.51
N ALA A 41 -16.01 -0.74 -1.25
CA ALA A 41 -17.07 -0.69 -2.27
C ALA A 41 -17.25 0.71 -2.90
N ALA A 42 -16.85 1.78 -2.19
CA ALA A 42 -16.86 3.15 -2.73
C ALA A 42 -15.74 3.42 -3.76
N VAL A 43 -14.75 2.54 -3.86
CA VAL A 43 -13.61 2.67 -4.78
C VAL A 43 -13.90 1.85 -6.04
N HIS A 44 -13.67 2.44 -7.22
CA HIS A 44 -13.75 1.70 -8.47
C HIS A 44 -12.74 0.54 -8.50
N SER A 45 -13.20 -0.66 -8.87
CA SER A 45 -12.37 -1.86 -8.97
C SER A 45 -11.36 -1.82 -10.12
N VAL A 46 -11.55 -0.93 -11.10
CA VAL A 46 -10.73 -0.85 -12.31
C VAL A 46 -9.64 0.21 -12.17
N PHE A 47 -8.38 -0.22 -12.27
CA PHE A 47 -7.21 0.64 -12.14
C PHE A 47 -6.31 0.56 -13.37
N HIS A 48 -5.69 1.69 -13.70
CA HIS A 48 -4.63 1.73 -14.70
C HIS A 48 -3.34 1.10 -14.14
N ILE A 49 -2.58 0.38 -14.96
CA ILE A 49 -1.37 -0.38 -14.57
C ILE A 49 -0.31 0.48 -13.86
N SER A 50 -0.26 1.79 -14.15
CA SER A 50 0.67 2.72 -13.49
C SER A 50 0.36 2.97 -12.01
N MET A 51 -0.85 2.65 -11.54
CA MET A 51 -1.25 2.76 -10.14
C MET A 51 -0.98 1.45 -9.37
N LEU A 52 -0.67 0.37 -10.08
CA LEU A 52 -0.47 -0.95 -9.50
C LEU A 52 1.02 -1.24 -9.34
N LYS A 53 1.34 -2.02 -8.32
CA LYS A 53 2.68 -2.58 -8.14
C LYS A 53 2.56 -4.08 -7.95
N LYS A 54 3.29 -4.86 -8.75
CA LYS A 54 3.36 -6.31 -8.60
C LYS A 54 3.82 -6.64 -7.17
N CYS A 55 3.01 -7.42 -6.45
CA CYS A 55 3.39 -7.94 -5.15
C CYS A 55 4.43 -9.06 -5.37
N ILE A 56 5.58 -8.99 -4.68
CA ILE A 56 6.67 -9.95 -4.79
C ILE A 56 6.78 -10.64 -3.44
N GLY A 57 6.36 -11.91 -3.36
CA GLY A 57 6.29 -12.68 -2.12
C GLY A 57 5.25 -13.81 -2.22
N ASP A 58 5.16 -14.65 -1.19
CA ASP A 58 4.14 -15.69 -1.09
C ASP A 58 2.75 -15.04 -0.90
N PRO A 59 1.76 -15.32 -1.76
CA PRO A 59 0.42 -14.76 -1.62
C PRO A 59 -0.29 -15.18 -0.33
N SER A 60 0.15 -16.22 0.36
CA SER A 60 -0.40 -16.63 1.66
C SER A 60 0.10 -15.78 2.86
N LEU A 61 1.24 -15.10 2.72
CA LEU A 61 1.77 -14.15 3.72
C LEU A 61 1.13 -12.76 3.62
N ILE A 62 0.23 -12.60 2.66
CA ILE A 62 -0.66 -11.46 2.53
C ILE A 62 -1.63 -11.55 3.70
N LEU A 63 -1.27 -10.93 4.82
CA LEU A 63 -2.22 -10.70 5.89
C LEU A 63 -3.48 -10.09 5.25
N PRO A 64 -4.66 -10.72 5.43
CA PRO A 64 -5.91 -10.12 5.00
C PRO A 64 -5.89 -8.71 5.56
N THR A 65 -6.23 -7.76 4.70
CA THR A 65 -6.42 -6.36 5.03
C THR A 65 -7.51 -6.27 6.10
N LYS A 66 -7.20 -6.64 7.36
CA LYS A 66 -8.13 -6.59 8.48
C LYS A 66 -8.50 -5.13 8.61
N SER A 67 -9.70 -4.83 8.11
CA SER A 67 -10.44 -3.59 8.25
C SER A 67 -9.58 -2.33 8.15
N ILE A 68 -9.00 -2.04 6.98
CA ILE A 68 -8.57 -0.67 6.70
C ILE A 68 -9.85 0.17 6.66
N ARG A 69 -10.15 0.88 7.75
CA ARG A 69 -11.26 1.83 7.82
C ARG A 69 -10.92 3.04 6.95
N ILE A 70 -11.25 2.95 5.67
CA ILE A 70 -11.20 4.10 4.78
C ILE A 70 -12.37 5.01 5.16
N LYS A 71 -12.06 6.25 5.53
CA LYS A 71 -13.08 7.28 5.79
C LYS A 71 -13.77 7.64 4.47
N ASP A 72 -14.98 8.20 4.53
CA ASP A 72 -15.79 8.56 3.35
C ASP A 72 -15.06 9.46 2.32
N ASN A 73 -14.04 10.20 2.77
CA ASN A 73 -13.15 11.00 1.93
C ASN A 73 -11.98 10.21 1.30
N LEU A 74 -12.06 8.88 1.25
CA LEU A 74 -11.02 7.97 0.78
C LEU A 74 -9.67 8.08 1.54
N SER A 75 -9.69 8.65 2.75
CA SER A 75 -8.50 8.77 3.59
C SER A 75 -8.33 7.58 4.53
N TYR A 76 -7.07 7.20 4.75
CA TYR A 76 -6.65 6.14 5.64
C TYR A 76 -5.82 6.71 6.80
N GLU A 77 -6.14 6.30 8.03
CA GLU A 77 -5.35 6.63 9.22
C GLU A 77 -4.58 5.40 9.70
N GLY A 78 -3.36 5.22 9.17
CA GLY A 78 -2.41 4.27 9.74
C GLY A 78 -1.73 4.90 10.95
N VAL A 79 -1.88 4.30 12.13
CA VAL A 79 -1.20 4.76 13.36
C VAL A 79 0.06 3.90 13.54
N PRO A 80 1.26 4.50 13.62
CA PRO A 80 2.46 3.73 13.93
C PRO A 80 2.36 3.25 15.38
N VAL A 81 2.45 1.93 15.59
CA VAL A 81 2.34 1.32 16.92
C VAL A 81 3.69 1.31 17.60
N GLN A 82 4.70 0.79 16.90
CA GLN A 82 6.00 0.52 17.50
C GLN A 82 7.10 0.41 16.44
N ILE A 83 8.32 0.79 16.77
CA ILE A 83 9.51 0.45 15.98
C ILE A 83 9.97 -0.93 16.43
N LEU A 84 9.92 -1.91 15.53
CA LEU A 84 10.32 -3.29 15.79
C LEU A 84 11.84 -3.48 15.68
N ASP A 85 12.47 -2.73 14.78
CA ASP A 85 13.90 -2.88 14.49
C ASP A 85 14.48 -1.61 13.89
N SER A 86 15.78 -1.42 14.05
CA SER A 86 16.54 -0.34 13.42
C SER A 86 17.93 -0.83 13.07
N TYR A 87 18.35 -0.61 11.82
CA TYR A 87 19.70 -0.97 11.39
C TYR A 87 20.31 0.11 10.49
N VAL A 88 21.63 0.23 10.54
CA VAL A 88 22.37 1.20 9.73
C VAL A 88 23.08 0.46 8.60
N ARG A 89 22.71 0.78 7.36
CA ARG A 89 23.39 0.26 6.18
C ARG A 89 24.52 1.20 5.78
N ARG A 90 25.75 0.69 5.75
CA ARG A 90 26.88 1.42 5.15
C ARG A 90 26.84 1.25 3.63
N LEU A 91 26.70 2.36 2.91
CA LEU A 91 26.91 2.45 1.47
C LEU A 91 28.34 2.90 1.19
N ARG A 92 28.72 2.96 -0.09
CA ARG A 92 30.09 3.31 -0.53
C ARG A 92 30.57 4.66 -0.01
N THR A 93 29.66 5.61 0.22
CA THR A 93 29.97 6.99 0.63
C THR A 93 29.20 7.49 1.85
N LYS A 94 28.22 6.73 2.37
CA LYS A 94 27.32 7.23 3.43
C LYS A 94 26.71 6.11 4.27
N TYR A 95 26.29 6.48 5.48
CA TYR A 95 25.52 5.62 6.39
C TYR A 95 24.03 5.95 6.25
N VAL A 96 23.19 4.93 6.08
CA VAL A 96 21.73 5.07 5.97
C VAL A 96 21.06 4.29 7.08
N ALA A 97 20.49 4.99 8.06
CA ALA A 97 19.66 4.38 9.09
C ALA A 97 18.28 4.00 8.51
N SER A 98 17.87 2.77 8.73
CA SER A 98 16.56 2.22 8.34
C SER A 98 15.85 1.68 9.58
N VAL A 99 14.53 1.89 9.65
CA VAL A 99 13.70 1.43 10.78
C VAL A 99 12.55 0.57 10.26
N LYS A 100 12.26 -0.52 10.96
CA LYS A 100 11.08 -1.36 10.73
C LYS A 100 9.99 -0.93 11.69
N VAL A 101 8.87 -0.43 11.16
CA VAL A 101 7.76 0.09 11.95
C VAL A 101 6.56 -0.84 11.82
N LEU A 102 5.98 -1.22 12.96
CA LEU A 102 4.68 -1.86 13.06
C LEU A 102 3.57 -0.82 12.99
N TRP A 103 2.60 -1.03 12.11
CA TRP A 103 1.44 -0.16 11.93
C TRP A 103 0.19 -0.83 12.49
N ARG A 104 -0.68 -0.04 13.11
CA ARG A 104 -2.06 -0.42 13.43
C ARG A 104 -2.90 -0.05 12.23
N ASN A 105 -3.58 -1.05 11.70
CA ASN A 105 -4.63 -0.89 10.71
C ASN A 105 -5.98 -1.02 11.42
#